data_AF-A0A2N7XG99-F1
#
_entry.id   AF-A0A2N7XG99-F1
#
_cell.length_a   1.000
_cell.length_b   1.000
_cell.length_c   1.000
_cell.angle_alpha   90.00
_cell.angle_beta   90.00
_cell.angle_gamma   90.00
#
_symmetry.space_group_name_H-M   'P 1'
#
loop_
_entity.id
_entity.type
_entity.pdbx_description
1 polymer ?
#
loop_
_entity_poly.entity_id
_entity_poly.type
_entity_poly.pdbx_seq_one_letter_code
_entity_poly.pdbx_strand_id
1 'polypeptide(L)'
;MDDTQEITLPDAADVLALQPLITDLVADCPDLHALAYQVAKDILVKHDITDIEPDKVYWHRFHGAQSSSTAFTGWQHILEKPKESMTFPQLVMQRFSVHDQDNADLLDLYGGFYRVGADAESYDETNEVRLHGNDVLKAFWDINFADRYKTAIATFWEKHSANFRALAKCTFIAKAIEDYEKGYLTQEHFSTVLSACAGNVSRPLTRQMLMDEATTPSGLSIRKFCIDHFVSTDILSITDDSDLNILYIPGELRGFHCFNKVEELHEWLVNEVKDAEGRERMLMHFKQEERDIVQEKPTSLGHKLANFTGIGLIVHFLENTEHENVGLTHAYDVLPSDNEAGNVHLLHYRGEKIAGDAFTYLNQSTHERMLSDANFLLHSNGEIRKKLWIGYLNAFNHTFGPMAALAWPAALVVIGAGIANVGLHIDQAINGTTAMERKAAVKAAIFGSVDVLFNLPFLRGAVELADAAEIAEAAETEEALASGEAPKTDIESPAIPSLSVDAEAIGPSDRDILAPFETNEVLDGEFPVSVEGKFQGIYQPATGGHYITIDDRFFQVRYSNELRSWAIVAPTNPYSFFRNIPVRLNEADEWEMFSRQGLKGGGKNLSKPATPKPGQSTSNSAPPAPVPLEPVAST
;
A
#
# COMPACT_ATOMS: atom_id res chain seq x y z
N MET A 1 0.41 -39.16 25.78
CA MET A 1 0.13 -38.35 24.58
C MET A 1 -0.98 -37.44 24.99
N ASP A 2 -0.52 -36.35 25.57
CA ASP A 2 -1.25 -35.22 26.10
C ASP A 2 -0.69 -34.07 25.27
N ASP A 3 -1.49 -33.54 24.35
CA ASP A 3 -1.16 -32.34 23.56
C ASP A 3 -2.24 -31.31 23.85
N THR A 4 -2.26 -30.84 25.09
CA THR A 4 -2.96 -29.62 25.46
C THR A 4 -2.00 -28.46 25.16
N GLN A 5 -2.01 -27.97 23.91
CA GLN A 5 -1.30 -26.73 23.57
C GLN A 5 -1.86 -25.59 24.44
N GLU A 6 -1.07 -25.16 25.44
CA GLU A 6 -1.28 -23.89 26.14
C GLU A 6 -1.46 -22.79 25.08
N ILE A 7 -2.65 -22.19 25.01
CA ILE A 7 -2.89 -20.99 24.22
C ILE A 7 -2.12 -19.86 24.92
N THR A 8 -0.83 -19.81 24.63
CA THR A 8 0.06 -18.77 25.11
C THR A 8 -0.35 -17.52 24.35
N LEU A 9 -0.93 -16.54 25.07
CA LEU A 9 -1.28 -15.26 24.48
C LEU A 9 0.00 -14.60 23.93
N PRO A 10 -0.07 -13.92 22.77
CA PRO A 10 1.07 -13.14 22.28
C PRO A 10 1.59 -12.21 23.37
N ASP A 11 2.92 -12.13 23.54
CA ASP A 11 3.51 -11.32 24.60
C ASP A 11 3.21 -9.84 24.35
N ALA A 12 2.57 -9.17 25.31
CA ALA A 12 2.33 -7.74 25.24
C ALA A 12 3.64 -6.96 25.09
N ALA A 13 4.77 -7.53 25.53
CA ALA A 13 6.09 -6.96 25.33
C ALA A 13 6.51 -6.93 23.85
N ASP A 14 6.17 -7.95 23.05
CA ASP A 14 6.52 -7.99 21.62
C ASP A 14 5.78 -6.91 20.83
N VAL A 15 4.49 -6.72 21.12
CA VAL A 15 3.70 -5.63 20.51
C VAL A 15 4.29 -4.27 20.86
N LEU A 16 4.60 -4.05 22.15
CA LEU A 16 5.21 -2.81 22.62
C LEU A 16 6.58 -2.58 21.99
N ALA A 17 7.35 -3.64 21.72
CA ALA A 17 8.65 -3.56 21.06
C ALA A 17 8.55 -3.24 19.56
N LEU A 18 7.45 -3.56 18.89
CA LEU A 18 7.22 -3.21 17.48
C LEU A 18 6.83 -1.73 17.29
N GLN A 19 6.15 -1.12 18.26
CA GLN A 19 5.71 0.28 18.16
C GLN A 19 6.82 1.32 17.87
N PRO A 20 7.97 1.31 18.57
CA PRO A 20 9.05 2.25 18.26
C PRO A 20 9.66 1.98 16.88
N LEU A 21 9.75 0.73 16.44
CA LEU A 21 10.28 0.39 15.11
C LEU A 21 9.43 0.99 13.99
N ILE A 22 8.09 0.91 14.12
CA ILE A 22 7.16 1.52 13.17
C ILE A 22 7.32 3.04 13.16
N THR A 23 7.38 3.64 14.35
CA THR A 23 7.48 5.10 14.50
C THR A 23 8.76 5.64 13.89
N ASP A 24 9.90 5.01 14.19
CA ASP A 24 11.22 5.43 13.72
C ASP A 24 11.36 5.19 12.21
N LEU A 25 10.91 4.04 11.69
CA LEU A 25 10.98 3.73 10.27
C LEU A 25 10.17 4.73 9.44
N VAL A 26 8.92 5.02 9.83
CA VAL A 26 8.08 5.97 9.09
C VAL A 26 8.62 7.40 9.21
N ALA A 27 9.14 7.78 10.37
CA ALA A 27 9.72 9.10 10.59
C ALA A 27 10.96 9.32 9.71
N ASP A 28 11.88 8.36 9.71
CA ASP A 28 13.16 8.44 9.00
C ASP A 28 13.04 8.14 7.50
N CYS A 29 11.90 7.63 7.04
CA CYS A 29 11.70 7.32 5.62
C CYS A 29 11.89 8.60 4.76
N PRO A 30 12.81 8.59 3.77
CA PRO A 30 13.14 9.76 2.97
C PRO A 30 11.96 10.20 2.11
N ASP A 31 11.49 11.43 2.28
CA ASP A 31 10.46 12.05 1.43
C ASP A 31 11.12 13.13 0.57
N LEU A 32 11.08 12.94 -0.75
CA LEU A 32 11.72 13.82 -1.72
C LEU A 32 11.16 15.25 -1.66
N HIS A 33 9.85 15.38 -1.49
CA HIS A 33 9.19 16.68 -1.38
C HIS A 33 9.53 17.37 -0.06
N ALA A 34 9.56 16.64 1.06
CA ALA A 34 10.00 17.20 2.34
C ALA A 34 11.44 17.72 2.27
N LEU A 35 12.33 17.01 1.58
CA LEU A 35 13.70 17.46 1.35
C LEU A 35 13.76 18.70 0.46
N ALA A 36 12.95 18.74 -0.60
CA ALA A 36 12.84 19.90 -1.49
C ALA A 36 12.27 21.13 -0.77
N TYR A 37 11.25 20.91 0.08
CA TYR A 37 10.66 21.93 0.94
C TYR A 37 11.71 22.52 1.89
N GLN A 38 12.52 21.68 2.53
CA GLN A 38 13.58 22.14 3.43
C GLN A 38 14.62 22.97 2.66
N VAL A 39 15.03 22.53 1.47
CA VAL A 39 15.95 23.30 0.61
C VAL A 39 15.35 24.65 0.22
N ALA A 40 14.07 24.69 -0.18
CA ALA A 40 13.39 25.94 -0.49
C ALA A 40 13.34 26.87 0.74
N LYS A 41 13.05 26.32 1.93
CA LYS A 41 13.05 27.06 3.19
C LYS A 41 14.42 27.64 3.52
N ASP A 42 15.49 26.86 3.36
CA ASP A 42 16.85 27.30 3.58
C ASP A 42 17.22 28.47 2.64
N ILE A 43 16.77 28.43 1.38
CA ILE A 43 16.96 29.52 0.43
C ILE A 43 16.18 30.77 0.86
N LEU A 44 14.90 30.63 1.25
CA LEU A 44 14.12 31.78 1.74
C LEU A 44 14.78 32.45 2.95
N VAL A 45 15.21 31.66 3.94
CA VAL A 45 15.89 32.16 5.14
C VAL A 45 17.21 32.85 4.80
N LYS A 46 17.99 32.31 3.86
CA LYS A 46 19.25 32.92 3.39
C LYS A 46 19.04 34.30 2.76
N HIS A 47 17.83 34.56 2.25
CA HIS A 47 17.42 35.83 1.65
C HIS A 47 16.54 36.68 2.58
N ASP A 48 16.54 36.41 3.88
CA ASP A 48 15.76 37.14 4.90
C ASP A 48 14.23 37.09 4.69
N ILE A 49 13.72 36.07 3.99
CA ILE A 49 12.30 35.83 3.76
C ILE A 49 11.81 34.78 4.76
N THR A 50 11.13 35.21 5.81
CA THR A 50 10.67 34.32 6.91
C THR A 50 9.17 34.43 7.19
N ASP A 51 8.46 35.29 6.48
CA ASP A 51 7.03 35.60 6.67
C ASP A 51 6.11 34.70 5.85
N ILE A 52 6.66 33.84 5.00
CA ILE A 52 5.92 32.94 4.11
C ILE A 52 6.57 31.56 4.06
N GLU A 53 5.75 30.52 4.03
CA GLU A 53 6.22 29.15 3.88
C GLU A 53 6.46 28.80 2.39
N PRO A 54 7.42 27.92 2.07
CA PRO A 54 7.80 27.58 0.70
C PRO A 54 6.65 27.14 -0.24
N ASP A 55 5.66 26.41 0.29
CA ASP A 55 4.49 25.93 -0.46
C ASP A 55 3.55 27.06 -0.91
N LYS A 56 3.67 28.24 -0.30
CA LYS A 56 2.92 29.45 -0.66
C LYS A 56 3.73 30.43 -1.52
N VAL A 57 4.97 30.06 -1.85
CA VAL A 57 5.81 30.79 -2.80
C VAL A 57 5.71 30.09 -4.14
N TYR A 58 5.35 30.84 -5.18
CA TYR A 58 5.17 30.32 -6.54
C TYR A 58 6.20 30.92 -7.46
N TRP A 59 6.86 30.07 -8.25
CA TRP A 59 7.62 30.49 -9.42
C TRP A 59 6.70 30.45 -10.64
N HIS A 60 6.54 31.60 -11.28
CA HIS A 60 5.76 31.74 -12.51
C HIS A 60 6.65 32.09 -13.68
N ARG A 61 6.30 31.58 -14.85
CA ARG A 61 6.92 31.94 -16.12
C ARG A 61 5.91 32.50 -17.08
N PHE A 62 6.32 33.50 -17.85
CA PHE A 62 5.46 34.29 -18.72
C PHE A 62 5.95 34.27 -20.18
N HIS A 63 5.12 34.76 -21.10
CA HIS A 63 5.46 35.00 -22.50
C HIS A 63 5.94 36.43 -22.73
N GLY A 64 5.40 37.38 -21.98
CA GLY A 64 5.68 38.80 -22.02
C GLY A 64 6.08 39.34 -20.65
N ALA A 65 6.47 40.60 -20.66
CA ALA A 65 6.84 41.36 -19.47
C ALA A 65 6.69 42.84 -19.76
N GLN A 66 6.40 43.62 -18.72
CA GLN A 66 6.33 45.08 -18.78
C GLN A 66 7.36 45.63 -17.79
N SER A 67 8.12 46.65 -18.21
CA SER A 67 9.08 47.29 -17.31
C SER A 67 8.32 48.00 -16.19
N SER A 68 8.80 47.83 -14.96
CA SER A 68 8.24 48.48 -13.77
C SER A 68 9.38 48.99 -12.90
N SER A 69 9.27 50.25 -12.45
CA SER A 69 10.23 50.82 -11.49
C SER A 69 9.89 50.51 -10.04
N THR A 70 8.72 49.92 -9.78
CA THR A 70 8.23 49.55 -8.44
C THR A 70 8.43 48.08 -8.13
N ALA A 71 8.39 47.21 -9.15
CA ALA A 71 8.64 45.78 -9.00
C ALA A 71 10.12 45.50 -8.65
N PHE A 72 10.34 44.54 -7.77
CA PHE A 72 11.66 44.15 -7.26
C PHE A 72 12.59 43.64 -8.36
N THR A 73 12.07 42.85 -9.30
CA THR A 73 12.84 42.35 -10.46
C THR A 73 13.02 43.41 -11.55
N GLY A 74 12.31 44.54 -11.47
CA GLY A 74 12.20 45.53 -12.55
C GLY A 74 11.15 45.20 -13.61
N TRP A 75 10.41 44.10 -13.44
CA TRP A 75 9.41 43.60 -14.39
C TRP A 75 8.09 43.24 -13.70
N GLN A 76 6.98 43.46 -14.40
CA GLN A 76 5.64 43.07 -13.99
C GLN A 76 4.91 42.36 -15.13
N HIS A 77 3.92 41.54 -14.79
CA HIS A 77 3.13 40.75 -15.73
C HIS A 77 1.64 41.01 -15.49
N ILE A 78 1.14 42.07 -16.14
CA ILE A 78 -0.25 42.54 -15.99
C ILE A 78 -1.13 41.88 -17.04
N LEU A 79 -2.28 41.34 -16.62
CA LEU A 79 -3.24 40.62 -17.47
C LEU A 79 -2.63 39.42 -18.21
N GLU A 80 -1.57 38.84 -17.65
CA GLU A 80 -0.85 37.74 -18.26
C GLU A 80 -1.02 36.46 -17.44
N LYS A 81 -1.28 35.35 -18.14
CA LYS A 81 -1.35 34.04 -17.51
C LYS A 81 0.01 33.34 -17.58
N PRO A 82 0.51 32.79 -16.46
CA PRO A 82 1.74 32.02 -16.49
C PRO A 82 1.64 30.84 -17.47
N LYS A 83 2.67 30.66 -18.30
CA LYS A 83 2.83 29.48 -19.15
C LYS A 83 3.37 28.28 -18.37
N GLU A 84 4.06 28.55 -17.26
CA GLU A 84 4.51 27.57 -16.28
C GLU A 84 4.27 28.16 -14.89
N SER A 85 3.73 27.36 -13.97
CA SER A 85 3.48 27.74 -12.59
C SER A 85 3.80 26.55 -11.71
N MET A 86 4.63 26.77 -10.68
CA MET A 86 5.00 25.74 -9.72
C MET A 86 5.26 26.36 -8.35
N THR A 87 5.04 25.61 -7.28
CA THR A 87 5.46 26.01 -5.94
C THR A 87 6.99 25.98 -5.84
N PHE A 88 7.56 26.67 -4.85
CA PHE A 88 9.00 26.73 -4.71
C PHE A 88 9.64 25.35 -4.45
N PRO A 89 9.07 24.44 -3.61
CA PRO A 89 9.54 23.06 -3.51
C PRO A 89 9.49 22.29 -4.84
N GLN A 90 8.45 22.50 -5.66
CA GLN A 90 8.37 21.89 -6.99
C GLN A 90 9.50 22.39 -7.90
N LEU A 91 9.82 23.69 -7.85
CA LEU A 91 10.97 24.24 -8.58
C LEU A 91 12.30 23.65 -8.11
N VAL A 92 12.47 23.39 -6.81
CA VAL A 92 13.67 22.70 -6.28
C VAL A 92 13.81 21.30 -6.87
N MET A 93 12.71 20.55 -7.00
CA MET A 93 12.71 19.21 -7.59
C MET A 93 12.94 19.24 -9.09
N GLN A 94 12.25 20.12 -9.82
CA GLN A 94 12.29 20.18 -11.28
C GLN A 94 13.56 20.86 -11.82
N ARG A 95 14.12 21.78 -11.02
CA ARG A 95 15.17 22.74 -11.41
C ARG A 95 14.74 23.63 -12.57
N PHE A 96 15.53 24.68 -12.82
CA PHE A 96 15.41 25.46 -14.05
C PHE A 96 15.80 24.62 -15.27
N SER A 97 15.19 24.89 -16.42
CA SER A 97 15.51 24.17 -17.66
C SER A 97 16.93 24.48 -18.15
N VAL A 98 17.49 23.66 -19.03
CA VAL A 98 18.83 23.91 -19.60
C VAL A 98 18.88 25.28 -20.28
N HIS A 99 17.83 25.63 -21.02
CA HIS A 99 17.70 26.95 -21.64
C HIS A 99 17.79 28.10 -20.63
N ASP A 100 17.20 27.93 -19.45
CA ASP A 100 17.22 28.96 -18.41
C ASP A 100 18.56 29.07 -17.70
N GLN A 101 19.26 27.94 -17.57
CA GLN A 101 20.60 27.90 -17.01
C GLN A 101 21.58 28.63 -17.93
N ASP A 102 21.41 28.49 -19.24
CA ASP A 102 22.20 29.20 -20.26
C ASP A 102 21.82 30.69 -20.39
N ASN A 103 20.57 31.05 -20.07
CA ASN A 103 20.02 32.40 -20.19
C ASN A 103 19.51 32.94 -18.84
N ALA A 104 20.36 32.84 -17.81
CA ALA A 104 20.03 33.19 -16.44
C ALA A 104 19.61 34.67 -16.25
N ASP A 105 20.05 35.56 -17.13
CA ASP A 105 19.68 36.97 -17.18
C ASP A 105 18.22 37.19 -17.58
N LEU A 106 17.63 36.25 -18.33
CA LEU A 106 16.23 36.31 -18.75
C LEU A 106 15.25 35.75 -17.71
N LEU A 107 15.75 35.14 -16.62
CA LEU A 107 14.91 34.56 -15.58
C LEU A 107 13.99 35.59 -14.93
N ASP A 108 14.54 36.75 -14.56
CA ASP A 108 13.78 37.83 -13.92
C ASP A 108 12.93 38.64 -14.91
N LEU A 109 13.25 38.55 -16.21
CA LEU A 109 12.47 39.17 -17.28
C LEU A 109 11.21 38.35 -17.56
N TYR A 110 11.33 37.04 -17.73
CA TYR A 110 10.21 36.16 -18.12
C TYR A 110 9.67 35.32 -16.96
N GLY A 111 10.07 35.63 -15.73
CA GLY A 111 9.62 34.92 -14.55
C GLY A 111 9.88 35.68 -13.26
N GLY A 112 9.28 35.18 -12.19
CA GLY A 112 9.39 35.78 -10.86
C GLY A 112 8.78 34.91 -9.78
N PHE A 113 9.08 35.25 -8.53
CA PHE A 113 8.49 34.63 -7.35
C PHE A 113 7.34 35.46 -6.81
N TYR A 114 6.21 34.82 -6.53
CA TYR A 114 4.98 35.47 -6.11
C TYR A 114 4.29 34.72 -4.98
N ARG A 115 3.43 35.43 -4.25
CA ARG A 115 2.64 34.91 -3.11
C ARG A 115 1.29 34.32 -3.54
N VAL A 116 0.96 34.43 -4.82
CA VAL A 116 -0.32 34.02 -5.42
C VAL A 116 -0.08 32.99 -6.52
N GLY A 117 -1.00 32.03 -6.66
CA GLY A 117 -0.97 31.01 -7.70
C GLY A 117 -1.36 31.56 -9.09
N ALA A 118 -1.43 30.67 -10.09
CA ALA A 118 -1.62 31.00 -11.51
C ALA A 118 -2.95 31.73 -11.85
N ASP A 119 -3.92 31.70 -10.95
CA ASP A 119 -5.26 32.26 -11.16
C ASP A 119 -5.30 33.78 -11.01
N ALA A 120 -4.25 34.41 -10.46
CA ALA A 120 -4.18 35.86 -10.34
C ALA A 120 -4.26 36.55 -11.70
N GLU A 121 -4.85 37.75 -11.70
CA GLU A 121 -5.00 38.56 -12.92
C GLU A 121 -3.70 39.30 -13.28
N SER A 122 -2.88 39.65 -12.29
CA SER A 122 -1.64 40.40 -12.47
C SER A 122 -0.61 40.03 -11.42
N TYR A 123 0.66 40.16 -11.80
CA TYR A 123 1.83 39.83 -10.99
C TYR A 123 2.79 41.02 -10.99
N ASP A 124 2.92 41.68 -9.85
CA ASP A 124 3.58 42.98 -9.68
C ASP A 124 4.09 43.18 -8.24
N GLU A 125 4.47 44.40 -7.86
CA GLU A 125 5.01 44.67 -6.52
C GLU A 125 4.05 44.36 -5.37
N THR A 126 2.74 44.21 -5.63
CA THR A 126 1.74 43.97 -4.60
C THR A 126 1.71 42.53 -4.11
N ASN A 127 2.21 41.60 -4.92
CA ASN A 127 2.19 40.16 -4.63
C ASN A 127 3.52 39.44 -4.87
N GLU A 128 4.59 40.18 -5.20
CA GLU A 128 5.94 39.63 -5.35
C GLU A 128 6.52 39.08 -4.04
N VAL A 129 7.40 38.10 -4.22
CA VAL A 129 8.38 37.69 -3.23
C VAL A 129 9.71 38.26 -3.69
N ARG A 130 10.39 39.00 -2.81
CA ARG A 130 11.63 39.72 -3.11
C ARG A 130 12.83 38.76 -3.22
N LEU A 131 12.80 37.93 -4.25
CA LEU A 131 13.77 36.88 -4.53
C LEU A 131 14.04 36.86 -6.04
N HIS A 132 15.31 36.93 -6.44
CA HIS A 132 15.71 36.85 -7.84
C HIS A 132 15.82 35.39 -8.30
N GLY A 133 15.37 35.10 -9.53
CA GLY A 133 15.54 33.80 -10.17
C GLY A 133 17.00 33.38 -10.27
N ASN A 134 17.89 34.33 -10.56
CA ASN A 134 19.33 34.08 -10.65
C ASN A 134 19.95 33.66 -9.31
N ASP A 135 19.48 34.21 -8.19
CA ASP A 135 20.00 33.82 -6.88
C ASP A 135 19.55 32.42 -6.48
N VAL A 136 18.31 32.05 -6.83
CA VAL A 136 17.84 30.67 -6.70
C VAL A 136 18.62 29.72 -7.61
N LEU A 137 18.92 30.12 -8.85
CA LEU A 137 19.73 29.33 -9.77
C LEU A 137 21.13 29.08 -9.20
N LYS A 138 21.79 30.11 -8.66
CA LYS A 138 23.09 29.94 -7.96
C LYS A 138 22.97 28.98 -6.79
N ALA A 139 21.95 29.13 -5.96
CA ALA A 139 21.71 28.21 -4.84
C ALA A 139 21.49 26.76 -5.33
N PHE A 140 20.85 26.57 -6.50
CA PHE A 140 20.67 25.25 -7.09
C PHE A 140 21.98 24.62 -7.56
N TRP A 141 22.91 25.42 -8.10
CA TRP A 141 24.26 24.97 -8.46
C TRP A 141 25.09 24.60 -7.23
N ASP A 142 24.95 25.34 -6.12
CA ASP A 142 25.66 25.06 -4.88
C ASP A 142 25.13 23.80 -4.16
N ILE A 143 23.88 23.40 -4.43
CA ILE A 143 23.21 22.28 -3.76
C ILE A 143 23.15 21.06 -4.68
N ASN A 144 23.96 20.05 -4.35
CA ASN A 144 23.80 18.72 -4.92
C ASN A 144 22.61 17.98 -4.27
N PHE A 145 21.40 18.36 -4.68
CA PHE A 145 20.14 17.81 -4.15
C PHE A 145 20.02 16.30 -4.38
N ALA A 146 20.51 15.82 -5.52
CA ALA A 146 20.44 14.40 -5.84
C ALA A 146 21.29 13.55 -4.91
N ASP A 147 22.53 13.97 -4.62
CA ASP A 147 23.39 13.26 -3.68
C ASP A 147 22.85 13.34 -2.25
N ARG A 148 22.26 14.48 -1.85
CA ARG A 148 21.58 14.59 -0.54
C ARG A 148 20.45 13.57 -0.41
N TYR A 149 19.61 13.44 -1.43
CA TYR A 149 18.49 12.49 -1.40
C TYR A 149 18.98 11.03 -1.42
N LYS A 150 19.95 10.70 -2.28
CA LYS A 150 20.58 9.36 -2.30
C LYS A 150 21.24 9.01 -0.97
N THR A 151 21.89 9.98 -0.32
CA THR A 151 22.48 9.79 1.01
C THR A 151 21.40 9.51 2.06
N ALA A 152 20.26 10.22 1.99
CA ALA A 152 19.13 9.95 2.86
C ALA A 152 18.56 8.53 2.65
N ILE A 153 18.45 8.07 1.39
CA ILE A 153 18.06 6.69 1.06
C ILE A 153 19.04 5.69 1.66
N ALA A 154 20.35 5.86 1.42
CA ALA A 154 21.37 4.95 1.94
C ALA A 154 21.34 4.89 3.48
N THR A 155 21.25 6.05 4.14
CA THR A 155 21.17 6.14 5.61
C THR A 155 19.92 5.46 6.16
N PHE A 156 18.78 5.62 5.48
CA PHE A 156 17.53 4.96 5.86
C PHE A 156 17.66 3.45 5.80
N TRP A 157 18.16 2.89 4.70
CA TRP A 157 18.27 1.44 4.54
C TRP A 157 19.36 0.83 5.45
N GLU A 158 20.46 1.54 5.69
CA GLU A 158 21.46 1.12 6.68
C GLU A 158 20.85 0.97 8.08
N LYS A 159 19.96 1.90 8.46
CA LYS A 159 19.31 1.91 9.78
C LYS A 159 18.12 0.97 9.89
N HIS A 160 17.30 0.85 8.83
CA HIS A 160 15.95 0.29 8.92
C HIS A 160 15.71 -0.97 8.11
N SER A 161 16.72 -1.53 7.41
CA SER A 161 16.50 -2.71 6.55
C SER A 161 15.86 -3.91 7.26
N ALA A 162 16.35 -4.28 8.45
CA ALA A 162 15.78 -5.39 9.22
C ALA A 162 14.34 -5.08 9.70
N ASN A 163 14.09 -3.84 10.12
CA ASN A 163 12.76 -3.40 10.54
C ASN A 163 11.77 -3.42 9.36
N PHE A 164 12.21 -2.96 8.19
CA PHE A 164 11.41 -3.00 6.96
C PHE A 164 11.02 -4.44 6.63
N ARG A 165 11.97 -5.38 6.67
CA ARG A 165 11.71 -6.79 6.40
C ARG A 165 10.65 -7.36 7.34
N ALA A 166 10.82 -7.14 8.64
CA ALA A 166 9.87 -7.60 9.64
C ALA A 166 8.47 -7.00 9.47
N LEU A 167 8.38 -5.72 9.12
CA LEU A 167 7.10 -5.06 8.86
C LEU A 167 6.46 -5.51 7.55
N ALA A 168 7.23 -5.76 6.48
CA ALA A 168 6.72 -6.35 5.25
C ALA A 168 6.13 -7.74 5.50
N LYS A 169 6.82 -8.56 6.30
CA LYS A 169 6.34 -9.88 6.75
C LYS A 169 5.07 -9.78 7.59
N CYS A 170 5.06 -8.86 8.56
CA CYS A 170 3.90 -8.53 9.37
C CYS A 170 2.68 -8.17 8.48
N THR A 171 2.85 -7.22 7.55
CA THR A 171 1.76 -6.77 6.68
C THR A 171 1.28 -7.88 5.74
N PHE A 172 2.19 -8.70 5.21
CA PHE A 172 1.84 -9.86 4.39
C PHE A 172 0.94 -10.85 5.15
N ILE A 173 1.34 -11.27 6.36
CA ILE A 173 0.59 -12.26 7.15
C ILE A 173 -0.76 -11.67 7.56
N ALA A 174 -0.78 -10.40 8.01
CA ALA A 174 -2.02 -9.70 8.37
C ALA A 174 -2.98 -9.66 7.18
N LYS A 175 -2.46 -9.37 5.98
CA LYS A 175 -3.25 -9.31 4.76
C LYS A 175 -3.76 -10.69 4.32
N ALA A 176 -2.95 -11.74 4.46
CA ALA A 176 -3.36 -13.10 4.15
C ALA A 176 -4.54 -13.52 5.03
N ILE A 177 -4.50 -13.16 6.32
CA ILE A 177 -5.57 -13.48 7.26
C ILE A 177 -6.83 -12.73 6.91
N GLU A 178 -6.73 -11.44 6.63
CA GLU A 178 -7.88 -10.63 6.23
C GLU A 178 -8.55 -11.16 4.95
N ASP A 179 -7.76 -11.48 3.91
CA ASP A 179 -8.28 -12.00 2.66
C ASP A 179 -8.85 -13.42 2.83
N TYR A 180 -8.37 -14.22 3.78
CA TYR A 180 -8.99 -15.48 4.19
C TYR A 180 -10.34 -15.26 4.89
N GLU A 181 -10.41 -14.34 5.85
CA GLU A 181 -11.67 -14.01 6.56
C GLU A 181 -12.76 -13.49 5.60
N LYS A 182 -12.34 -12.72 4.58
CA LYS A 182 -13.24 -12.22 3.52
C LYS A 182 -13.61 -13.28 2.48
N GLY A 183 -12.98 -14.44 2.51
CA GLY A 183 -13.20 -15.52 1.54
C GLY A 183 -12.54 -15.30 0.17
N TYR A 184 -11.60 -14.36 0.06
CA TYR A 184 -10.76 -14.19 -1.14
C TYR A 184 -9.66 -15.26 -1.23
N LEU A 185 -9.19 -15.75 -0.09
CA LEU A 185 -8.35 -16.93 0.04
C LEU A 185 -9.17 -18.11 0.55
N THR A 186 -8.94 -19.29 -0.03
CA THR A 186 -9.41 -20.56 0.55
C THR A 186 -8.49 -20.98 1.69
N GLN A 187 -8.91 -21.95 2.51
CA GLN A 187 -8.07 -22.50 3.57
C GLN A 187 -6.75 -23.08 3.03
N GLU A 188 -6.84 -23.79 1.90
CA GLU A 188 -5.68 -24.37 1.21
C GLU A 188 -4.74 -23.27 0.69
N HIS A 189 -5.25 -22.28 -0.02
CA HIS A 189 -4.42 -21.17 -0.52
C HIS A 189 -3.80 -20.36 0.63
N PHE A 190 -4.54 -20.16 1.73
CA PHE A 190 -4.02 -19.48 2.93
C PHE A 190 -2.83 -20.23 3.54
N SER A 191 -2.95 -21.55 3.71
CA SER A 191 -1.84 -22.38 4.19
C SER A 191 -0.65 -22.34 3.23
N THR A 192 -0.89 -22.42 1.92
CA THR A 192 0.15 -22.34 0.88
C THR A 192 0.93 -21.02 0.93
N VAL A 193 0.25 -19.87 1.03
CA VAL A 193 0.95 -18.57 1.06
C VAL A 193 1.76 -18.36 2.33
N LEU A 194 1.27 -18.85 3.46
CA LEU A 194 2.01 -18.80 4.73
C LEU A 194 3.21 -19.73 4.72
N SER A 195 3.04 -20.98 4.29
CA SER A 195 4.14 -21.94 4.19
C SER A 195 5.23 -21.45 3.23
N ALA A 196 4.85 -20.86 2.09
CA ALA A 196 5.81 -20.35 1.12
C ALA A 196 6.68 -19.20 1.64
N CYS A 197 6.06 -18.21 2.30
CA CYS A 197 6.70 -16.93 2.63
C CYS A 197 7.04 -16.76 4.11
N ALA A 198 6.33 -17.43 5.01
CA ALA A 198 6.38 -17.20 6.45
C ALA A 198 6.30 -18.53 7.25
N GLY A 199 6.84 -19.62 6.72
CA GLY A 199 6.77 -20.95 7.34
C GLY A 199 7.40 -21.04 8.73
N ASN A 200 8.33 -20.14 9.06
CA ASN A 200 8.95 -20.04 10.39
C ASN A 200 8.04 -19.38 11.45
N VAL A 201 6.87 -18.88 11.06
CA VAL A 201 5.96 -18.15 11.96
C VAL A 201 4.96 -19.12 12.57
N SER A 202 5.10 -19.36 13.87
CA SER A 202 4.18 -20.16 14.66
C SER A 202 3.50 -19.33 15.76
N ARG A 203 2.66 -19.97 16.57
CA ARG A 203 1.98 -19.35 17.71
C ARG A 203 2.62 -19.81 19.03
N PRO A 204 2.81 -18.90 19.99
CA PRO A 204 2.57 -17.44 19.94
C PRO A 204 3.54 -16.72 18.99
N LEU A 205 3.03 -15.72 18.26
CA LEU A 205 3.84 -14.88 17.39
C LEU A 205 4.80 -14.04 18.23
N THR A 206 6.10 -14.10 17.92
CA THR A 206 7.13 -13.28 18.57
C THR A 206 7.74 -12.27 17.61
N ARG A 207 8.34 -11.20 18.14
CA ARG A 207 9.10 -10.26 17.32
C ARG A 207 10.23 -10.95 16.57
N GLN A 208 10.90 -11.93 17.20
CA GLN A 208 12.03 -12.62 16.58
C GLN A 208 11.62 -13.39 15.33
N MET A 209 10.46 -14.07 15.34
CA MET A 209 9.93 -14.77 14.15
C MET A 209 9.70 -13.84 12.95
N LEU A 210 9.29 -12.59 13.20
CA LEU A 210 9.13 -11.57 12.16
C LEU A 210 10.50 -11.08 11.64
N MET A 211 11.50 -11.02 12.50
CA MET A 211 12.86 -10.59 12.15
C MET A 211 13.64 -11.68 11.41
N ASP A 212 13.39 -12.96 11.70
CA ASP A 212 14.09 -14.09 11.10
C ASP A 212 13.65 -14.34 9.64
N GLU A 213 14.60 -14.81 8.83
CA GLU A 213 14.35 -15.23 7.45
C GLU A 213 13.55 -16.53 7.41
N ALA A 214 12.64 -16.64 6.45
CA ALA A 214 11.94 -17.88 6.16
C ALA A 214 12.47 -18.48 4.85
N THR A 215 12.70 -19.79 4.84
CA THR A 215 12.99 -20.54 3.62
C THR A 215 11.71 -21.07 3.00
N THR A 216 11.58 -20.94 1.67
CA THR A 216 10.47 -21.56 0.95
C THR A 216 10.67 -23.09 0.91
N PRO A 217 9.69 -23.89 1.34
CA PRO A 217 9.82 -25.34 1.38
C PRO A 217 9.85 -25.95 -0.03
N SER A 218 10.40 -27.15 -0.11
CA SER A 218 10.38 -27.97 -1.33
C SER A 218 8.96 -28.14 -1.90
N GLY A 219 8.82 -27.99 -3.22
CA GLY A 219 7.54 -28.06 -3.93
C GLY A 219 6.81 -26.71 -4.09
N LEU A 220 7.24 -25.67 -3.36
CA LEU A 220 6.79 -24.30 -3.56
C LEU A 220 7.92 -23.43 -4.14
N SER A 221 7.56 -22.32 -4.77
CA SER A 221 8.51 -21.36 -5.31
C SER A 221 7.90 -19.96 -5.34
N ILE A 222 8.64 -19.01 -4.78
CA ILE A 222 8.34 -17.58 -4.91
C ILE A 222 9.07 -17.05 -6.13
N ARG A 223 8.37 -16.28 -6.97
CA ARG A 223 8.85 -15.82 -8.27
C ARG A 223 8.57 -14.34 -8.46
N LYS A 224 9.40 -13.72 -9.29
CA LYS A 224 9.20 -12.33 -9.73
C LYS A 224 8.01 -12.26 -10.69
N PHE A 225 7.11 -11.30 -10.46
CA PHE A 225 6.06 -10.99 -11.42
C PHE A 225 6.59 -10.08 -12.54
N CYS A 226 6.34 -10.44 -13.79
CA CYS A 226 6.93 -9.77 -14.94
C CYS A 226 5.90 -9.55 -16.06
N ILE A 227 5.94 -8.36 -16.65
CA ILE A 227 5.19 -8.00 -17.85
C ILE A 227 6.22 -7.65 -18.92
N ASP A 228 6.29 -8.48 -19.95
CA ASP A 228 7.34 -8.55 -20.94
C ASP A 228 8.71 -8.73 -20.26
N HIS A 229 9.63 -7.79 -20.46
CA HIS A 229 10.92 -7.77 -19.78
C HIS A 229 10.91 -6.90 -18.51
N PHE A 230 9.80 -6.23 -18.20
CA PHE A 230 9.66 -5.38 -17.02
C PHE A 230 9.35 -6.23 -15.79
N VAL A 231 10.12 -6.03 -14.73
CA VAL A 231 10.06 -6.84 -13.50
C VAL A 231 9.45 -6.00 -12.40
N SER A 232 8.37 -6.50 -11.79
CA SER A 232 7.78 -5.83 -10.64
C SER A 232 8.75 -5.84 -9.46
N THR A 233 8.75 -4.71 -8.75
CA THR A 233 9.63 -4.46 -7.61
C THR A 233 9.11 -5.07 -6.32
N ASP A 234 7.82 -5.35 -6.23
CA ASP A 234 7.17 -5.72 -4.98
C ASP A 234 6.03 -6.76 -5.12
N ILE A 235 5.53 -7.03 -6.33
CA ILE A 235 4.57 -8.12 -6.56
C ILE A 235 5.29 -9.47 -6.53
N LEU A 236 4.78 -10.37 -5.68
CA LEU A 236 5.29 -11.74 -5.56
C LEU A 236 4.31 -12.72 -6.21
N SER A 237 4.85 -13.69 -6.95
CA SER A 237 4.09 -14.82 -7.47
C SER A 237 4.47 -16.09 -6.71
N ILE A 238 3.52 -16.67 -5.99
CA ILE A 238 3.69 -17.91 -5.24
C ILE A 238 3.14 -19.04 -6.11
N THR A 239 4.01 -19.99 -6.46
CA THR A 239 3.71 -21.10 -7.36
C THR A 239 4.09 -22.42 -6.72
N ASP A 240 3.37 -23.48 -7.05
CA ASP A 240 3.73 -24.86 -6.71
C ASP A 240 4.30 -25.58 -7.94
N ASP A 241 4.35 -26.91 -7.95
CA ASP A 241 4.69 -27.73 -9.11
C ASP A 241 3.54 -27.90 -10.13
N SER A 242 2.34 -27.43 -9.81
CA SER A 242 1.16 -27.45 -10.67
C SER A 242 1.06 -26.14 -11.49
N ASP A 243 -0.16 -25.74 -11.88
CA ASP A 243 -0.47 -24.47 -12.55
C ASP A 243 -0.99 -23.39 -11.58
N LEU A 244 -0.96 -23.65 -10.26
CA LEU A 244 -1.33 -22.68 -9.25
C LEU A 244 -0.39 -21.47 -9.29
N ASN A 245 -0.99 -20.28 -9.35
CA ASN A 245 -0.30 -19.01 -9.22
C ASN A 245 -1.09 -18.08 -8.30
N ILE A 246 -0.52 -17.78 -7.13
CA ILE A 246 -1.09 -16.83 -6.19
C ILE A 246 -0.24 -15.56 -6.23
N LEU A 247 -0.80 -14.47 -6.74
CA LEU A 247 -0.19 -13.16 -6.71
C LEU A 247 -0.45 -12.50 -5.35
N TYR A 248 0.63 -12.01 -4.74
CA TYR A 248 0.57 -11.05 -3.65
C TYR A 248 0.93 -9.68 -4.18
N ILE A 249 0.00 -8.73 -4.05
CA ILE A 249 0.16 -7.33 -4.45
C ILE A 249 0.11 -6.49 -3.18
N PRO A 250 1.26 -6.04 -2.66
CA PRO A 250 1.29 -5.13 -1.53
C PRO A 250 0.48 -3.89 -1.86
N GLY A 251 -0.18 -3.29 -0.88
CA GLY A 251 -0.88 -2.02 -1.11
C GLY A 251 -2.36 -2.13 -1.42
N GLU A 252 -2.81 -3.26 -1.94
CA GLU A 252 -4.14 -3.38 -2.53
C GLU A 252 -5.23 -3.79 -1.54
N LEU A 253 -6.46 -3.32 -1.77
CA LEU A 253 -7.64 -3.67 -0.95
C LEU A 253 -7.91 -5.18 -0.95
N ARG A 254 -7.60 -5.84 -2.07
CA ARG A 254 -7.47 -7.30 -2.17
C ARG A 254 -6.01 -7.56 -2.49
N GLY A 255 -5.29 -8.16 -1.55
CA GLY A 255 -3.85 -8.34 -1.65
C GLY A 255 -3.51 -9.64 -2.35
N PHE A 256 -4.39 -10.64 -2.28
CA PHE A 256 -4.17 -11.95 -2.87
C PHE A 256 -5.13 -12.27 -4.01
N HIS A 257 -4.56 -12.68 -5.15
CA HIS A 257 -5.28 -13.12 -6.34
C HIS A 257 -4.79 -14.51 -6.73
N CYS A 258 -5.71 -15.48 -6.75
CA CYS A 258 -5.39 -16.89 -7.01
C CYS A 258 -5.86 -17.29 -8.41
N PHE A 259 -4.97 -17.93 -9.16
CA PHE A 259 -5.21 -18.39 -10.51
C PHE A 259 -4.76 -19.84 -10.65
N ASN A 260 -5.55 -20.66 -11.35
CA ASN A 260 -5.17 -22.05 -11.68
C ASN A 260 -4.80 -22.20 -13.16
N LYS A 261 -4.94 -21.11 -13.92
CA LYS A 261 -4.67 -21.04 -15.36
C LYS A 261 -4.08 -19.70 -15.70
N VAL A 262 -3.14 -19.71 -16.62
CA VAL A 262 -2.47 -18.49 -17.07
C VAL A 262 -3.44 -17.54 -17.78
N GLU A 263 -4.45 -18.08 -18.46
CA GLU A 263 -5.49 -17.29 -19.14
C GLU A 263 -6.32 -16.48 -18.14
N GLU A 264 -6.65 -17.03 -16.97
CA GLU A 264 -7.39 -16.34 -15.92
C GLU A 264 -6.58 -15.17 -15.34
N LEU A 265 -5.26 -15.37 -15.17
CA LEU A 265 -4.35 -14.32 -14.73
C LEU A 265 -4.26 -13.20 -15.78
N HIS A 266 -4.14 -13.57 -17.05
CA HIS A 266 -4.08 -12.62 -18.16
C HIS A 266 -5.37 -11.80 -18.26
N GLU A 267 -6.54 -12.44 -18.24
CA GLU A 267 -7.84 -11.77 -18.24
C GLU A 267 -8.00 -10.83 -17.03
N TRP A 268 -7.55 -11.25 -15.85
CA TRP A 268 -7.53 -10.39 -14.68
C TRP A 268 -6.63 -9.17 -14.90
N LEU A 269 -5.39 -9.35 -15.37
CA LEU A 269 -4.46 -8.24 -15.60
C LEU A 269 -5.01 -7.25 -16.62
N VAL A 270 -5.56 -7.73 -17.75
CA VAL A 270 -6.23 -6.89 -18.76
C VAL A 270 -7.35 -6.06 -18.13
N ASN A 271 -8.13 -6.66 -17.24
CA ASN A 271 -9.19 -5.96 -16.53
C ASN A 271 -8.68 -4.95 -15.50
N GLU A 272 -7.56 -5.20 -14.83
CA GLU A 272 -6.94 -4.24 -13.91
C GLU A 272 -6.40 -3.03 -14.65
N VAL A 273 -5.82 -3.20 -15.85
CA VAL A 273 -5.20 -2.10 -16.62
C VAL A 273 -6.11 -1.54 -17.71
N LYS A 274 -7.42 -1.78 -17.63
CA LYS A 274 -8.39 -1.33 -18.65
C LYS A 274 -8.66 0.18 -18.63
N ASP A 275 -8.53 0.80 -17.46
CA ASP A 275 -8.82 2.21 -17.22
C ASP A 275 -7.59 2.93 -16.66
N ALA A 276 -7.61 4.26 -16.72
CA ALA A 276 -6.46 5.08 -16.33
C ALA A 276 -6.07 4.89 -14.86
N GLU A 277 -7.06 4.68 -13.97
CA GLU A 277 -6.80 4.50 -12.55
C GLU A 277 -6.09 3.16 -12.29
N GLY A 278 -6.64 2.06 -12.80
CA GLY A 278 -6.03 0.74 -12.60
C GLY A 278 -4.68 0.59 -13.29
N ARG A 279 -4.47 1.26 -14.43
CA ARG A 279 -3.13 1.40 -15.05
C ARG A 279 -2.14 2.06 -14.11
N GLU A 280 -2.48 3.24 -13.57
CA GLU A 280 -1.59 3.97 -12.67
C GLU A 280 -1.30 3.17 -11.40
N ARG A 281 -2.32 2.53 -10.79
CA ARG A 281 -2.11 1.63 -9.65
C ARG A 281 -1.10 0.54 -9.98
N MET A 282 -1.25 -0.16 -11.11
CA MET A 282 -0.31 -1.21 -11.50
C MET A 282 1.10 -0.69 -11.81
N LEU A 283 1.22 0.49 -12.47
CA LEU A 283 2.51 1.13 -12.72
C LEU A 283 3.27 1.49 -11.43
N MET A 284 2.57 1.66 -10.30
CA MET A 284 3.20 1.86 -8.98
C MET A 284 3.94 0.63 -8.46
N HIS A 285 3.88 -0.52 -9.11
CA HIS A 285 4.65 -1.71 -8.73
C HIS A 285 5.96 -1.89 -9.52
N PHE A 286 6.25 -0.98 -10.45
CA PHE A 286 7.43 -1.01 -11.32
C PHE A 286 8.29 0.25 -11.14
N LYS A 287 9.53 0.22 -11.67
CA LYS A 287 10.43 1.38 -11.61
C LYS A 287 9.90 2.50 -12.48
N GLN A 288 10.15 3.74 -12.07
CA GLN A 288 9.69 4.92 -12.80
C GLN A 288 10.28 5.01 -14.21
N GLU A 289 11.53 4.58 -14.39
CA GLU A 289 12.24 4.62 -15.67
C GLU A 289 11.69 3.62 -16.71
N GLU A 290 10.96 2.60 -16.28
CA GLU A 290 10.42 1.53 -17.13
C GLU A 290 9.05 1.87 -17.72
N ARG A 291 8.36 2.88 -17.16
CA ARG A 291 6.99 3.24 -17.56
C ARG A 291 6.90 3.72 -19.00
N ASP A 292 7.69 4.75 -19.32
CA ASP A 292 7.71 5.39 -20.63
C ASP A 292 9.13 5.42 -21.19
N ILE A 293 9.42 4.51 -22.10
CA ILE A 293 10.71 4.43 -22.79
C ILE A 293 10.50 4.92 -24.21
N VAL A 294 10.94 6.15 -24.47
CA VAL A 294 10.83 6.77 -25.81
C VAL A 294 12.01 6.33 -26.67
N GLN A 295 11.73 5.63 -27.75
CA GLN A 295 12.74 5.23 -28.75
C GLN A 295 12.42 5.85 -30.11
N GLU A 296 13.46 6.15 -30.88
CA GLU A 296 13.29 6.56 -32.28
C GLU A 296 12.74 5.38 -33.08
N LYS A 297 11.61 5.60 -33.77
CA LYS A 297 11.01 4.56 -34.60
C LYS A 297 12.00 4.16 -35.69
N PRO A 298 12.33 2.87 -35.84
CA PRO A 298 13.29 2.44 -36.83
C PRO A 298 12.80 2.85 -38.23
N THR A 299 13.58 3.69 -38.91
CA THR A 299 13.27 4.13 -40.28
C THR A 299 13.05 2.92 -41.18
N SER A 300 11.88 2.86 -41.83
CA SER A 300 11.55 1.78 -42.77
C SER A 300 12.63 1.65 -43.85
N LEU A 301 12.82 0.45 -44.41
CA LEU A 301 13.79 0.22 -45.49
C LEU A 301 13.53 1.17 -46.69
N GLY A 302 12.27 1.56 -46.92
CA GLY A 302 11.88 2.57 -47.91
C GLY A 302 12.45 3.97 -47.64
N HIS A 303 12.49 4.41 -46.38
CA HIS A 303 13.17 5.66 -45.96
C HIS A 303 14.68 5.58 -46.17
N LYS A 304 15.31 4.42 -45.90
CA LYS A 304 16.74 4.22 -46.17
C LYS A 304 17.08 4.19 -47.66
N LEU A 305 16.17 3.71 -48.51
CA LEU A 305 16.32 3.71 -49.98
C LEU A 305 16.06 5.08 -50.61
N ALA A 306 15.19 5.92 -50.02
CA ALA A 306 14.98 7.31 -50.46
C ALA A 306 16.25 8.16 -50.33
N ASN A 307 17.11 7.88 -49.32
CA ASN A 307 18.41 8.51 -49.13
C ASN A 307 19.40 8.26 -50.29
N PHE A 308 19.15 7.26 -51.16
CA PHE A 308 20.03 6.93 -52.29
C PHE A 308 19.69 7.66 -53.59
N THR A 309 18.54 8.34 -53.66
CA THR A 309 18.13 9.11 -54.85
C THR A 309 18.17 10.60 -54.51
N GLY A 310 18.88 11.41 -55.30
CA GLY A 310 19.18 12.83 -55.06
C GLY A 310 17.97 13.79 -55.00
N ILE A 311 16.76 13.28 -54.76
CA ILE A 311 15.50 14.01 -54.55
C ILE A 311 15.18 14.13 -53.03
N GLY A 312 15.83 13.34 -52.17
CA GLY A 312 15.54 13.30 -50.72
C GLY A 312 16.09 14.46 -49.87
N LEU A 313 16.87 15.39 -50.44
CA LEU A 313 17.55 16.44 -49.67
C LEU A 313 16.63 17.63 -49.28
N ILE A 314 15.46 17.76 -49.92
CA ILE A 314 14.50 18.84 -49.64
C ILE A 314 13.40 18.41 -48.64
N VAL A 315 13.15 17.11 -48.47
CA VAL A 315 12.13 16.60 -47.54
C VAL A 315 12.69 16.39 -46.11
N HIS A 316 14.01 16.23 -45.97
CA HIS A 316 14.67 15.92 -44.69
C HIS A 316 14.68 17.04 -43.64
N PHE A 317 14.34 18.29 -44.01
CA PHE A 317 14.30 19.40 -43.05
C PHE A 317 12.97 19.55 -42.30
N LEU A 318 11.94 18.74 -42.63
CA LEU A 318 10.57 18.94 -42.15
C LEU A 318 9.88 17.68 -41.58
N GLU A 319 10.50 16.51 -41.63
CA GLU A 319 9.95 15.32 -40.96
C GLU A 319 10.49 15.22 -39.54
N ASN A 320 9.62 15.48 -38.56
CA ASN A 320 9.86 15.14 -37.15
C ASN A 320 10.19 13.65 -37.08
N THR A 321 11.33 13.27 -36.49
CA THR A 321 11.60 11.87 -36.15
C THR A 321 10.42 11.37 -35.32
N GLU A 322 9.66 10.42 -35.86
CA GLU A 322 8.59 9.76 -35.10
C GLU A 322 9.25 8.97 -33.97
N HIS A 323 8.90 9.31 -32.74
CA HIS A 323 9.32 8.56 -31.57
C HIS A 323 8.16 7.68 -31.13
N GLU A 324 8.43 6.45 -30.75
CA GLU A 324 7.45 5.51 -30.19
C GLU A 324 7.78 5.19 -28.73
N ASN A 325 6.75 4.96 -27.93
CA ASN A 325 6.91 4.46 -26.57
C ASN A 325 6.98 2.94 -26.63
N VAL A 326 8.04 2.36 -26.08
CA VAL A 326 8.22 0.91 -25.94
C VAL A 326 8.33 0.49 -24.47
N GLY A 327 7.96 1.39 -23.55
CA GLY A 327 7.91 1.15 -22.11
C GLY A 327 6.69 0.32 -21.69
N LEU A 328 6.54 0.12 -20.39
CA LEU A 328 5.46 -0.63 -19.77
C LEU A 328 4.07 -0.08 -20.13
N THR A 329 3.94 1.24 -20.30
CA THR A 329 2.67 1.86 -20.76
C THR A 329 2.25 1.30 -22.11
N HIS A 330 3.21 1.11 -23.03
CA HIS A 330 2.94 0.49 -24.33
C HIS A 330 2.61 -1.00 -24.19
N ALA A 331 3.30 -1.72 -23.31
CA ALA A 331 2.95 -3.12 -23.03
C ALA A 331 1.49 -3.27 -22.60
N TYR A 332 0.96 -2.34 -21.79
CA TYR A 332 -0.45 -2.33 -21.39
C TYR A 332 -1.42 -2.06 -22.54
N ASP A 333 -1.02 -1.30 -23.56
CA ASP A 333 -1.83 -1.07 -24.75
C ASP A 333 -1.91 -2.32 -25.65
N VAL A 334 -0.88 -3.16 -25.62
CA VAL A 334 -0.80 -4.38 -26.43
C VAL A 334 -1.37 -5.60 -25.70
N LEU A 335 -1.46 -5.56 -24.36
CA LEU A 335 -2.05 -6.63 -23.53
C LEU A 335 -3.43 -7.11 -24.02
N PRO A 336 -4.41 -6.25 -24.40
CA PRO A 336 -5.73 -6.70 -24.81
C PRO A 336 -5.83 -7.29 -26.24
N SER A 337 -4.72 -7.36 -27.01
CA SER A 337 -4.79 -7.57 -28.46
C SER A 337 -5.63 -8.80 -28.91
N ASP A 338 -6.61 -8.53 -29.79
CA ASP A 338 -7.68 -9.45 -30.28
C ASP A 338 -7.22 -10.67 -31.11
N ASN A 339 -5.93 -11.03 -31.11
CA ASN A 339 -5.46 -12.18 -31.88
C ASN A 339 -5.73 -13.48 -31.09
N GLU A 340 -6.86 -14.10 -31.41
CA GLU A 340 -7.31 -15.40 -30.90
C GLU A 340 -6.23 -16.48 -31.04
N ALA A 341 -6.04 -17.24 -29.95
CA ALA A 341 -5.12 -18.36 -29.74
C ALA A 341 -3.68 -18.02 -29.34
N GLY A 342 -3.46 -17.74 -28.04
CA GLY A 342 -2.19 -18.04 -27.36
C GLY A 342 -1.27 -16.87 -26.99
N ASN A 343 -1.72 -15.62 -27.06
CA ASN A 343 -0.86 -14.46 -26.84
C ASN A 343 -0.68 -14.05 -25.37
N VAL A 344 -0.46 -15.01 -24.45
CA VAL A 344 0.00 -14.72 -23.08
C VAL A 344 1.51 -14.37 -23.03
N HIS A 345 2.12 -14.14 -24.19
CA HIS A 345 3.55 -13.92 -24.39
C HIS A 345 4.14 -12.75 -23.58
N LEU A 346 3.36 -11.70 -23.32
CA LEU A 346 3.80 -10.59 -22.48
C LEU A 346 3.72 -10.94 -20.99
N LEU A 347 2.96 -11.94 -20.57
CA LEU A 347 2.87 -12.29 -19.15
C LEU A 347 3.84 -13.43 -18.83
N HIS A 348 4.93 -13.08 -18.15
CA HIS A 348 5.88 -14.05 -17.62
C HIS A 348 5.46 -14.47 -16.20
N TYR A 349 4.33 -15.18 -16.10
CA TYR A 349 3.67 -15.56 -14.84
C TYR A 349 4.48 -16.51 -13.95
N ARG A 350 5.42 -17.28 -14.52
CA ARG A 350 6.42 -18.07 -13.77
C ARG A 350 7.81 -17.51 -14.01
N GLY A 351 7.99 -16.22 -13.71
CA GLY A 351 9.28 -15.53 -13.80
C GLY A 351 10.39 -16.18 -12.98
N GLU A 352 11.53 -15.49 -12.92
CA GLU A 352 12.71 -15.96 -12.19
C GLU A 352 12.35 -16.30 -10.73
N LYS A 353 12.86 -17.45 -10.25
CA LYS A 353 12.71 -17.83 -8.84
C LYS A 353 13.48 -16.84 -7.98
N ILE A 354 12.83 -16.35 -6.93
CA ILE A 354 13.49 -15.57 -5.89
C ILE A 354 14.26 -16.55 -5.01
N ALA A 355 15.55 -16.28 -4.81
CA ALA A 355 16.39 -17.09 -3.94
C ALA A 355 16.35 -16.55 -2.50
N GLY A 356 16.16 -17.45 -1.53
CA GLY A 356 16.10 -17.10 -0.11
C GLY A 356 14.75 -16.53 0.32
N ASP A 357 14.78 -15.67 1.33
CA ASP A 357 13.60 -15.11 1.99
C ASP A 357 12.89 -14.04 1.14
N ALA A 358 11.56 -14.15 1.05
CA ALA A 358 10.71 -13.27 0.25
C ALA A 358 10.85 -11.79 0.64
N PHE A 359 10.93 -11.51 1.94
CA PHE A 359 10.93 -10.16 2.47
C PHE A 359 12.30 -9.51 2.38
N THR A 360 13.35 -10.32 2.33
CA THR A 360 14.71 -9.90 2.00
C THR A 360 14.79 -9.47 0.53
N TYR A 361 14.16 -10.21 -0.39
CA TYR A 361 13.98 -9.75 -1.77
C TYR A 361 13.19 -8.44 -1.85
N LEU A 362 12.04 -8.34 -1.16
CA LEU A 362 11.25 -7.10 -1.15
C LEU A 362 12.06 -5.90 -0.62
N ASN A 363 12.86 -6.10 0.43
CA ASN A 363 13.76 -5.07 0.96
C ASN A 363 14.76 -4.60 -0.12
N GLN A 364 15.48 -5.53 -0.73
CA GLN A 364 16.52 -5.22 -1.73
C GLN A 364 15.92 -4.56 -2.97
N SER A 365 14.87 -5.15 -3.53
CA SER A 365 14.17 -4.65 -4.71
C SER A 365 13.57 -3.26 -4.48
N THR A 366 13.01 -3.00 -3.29
CA THR A 366 12.47 -1.68 -2.94
C THR A 366 13.57 -0.64 -2.73
N HIS A 367 14.71 -1.03 -2.16
CA HIS A 367 15.88 -0.15 -2.05
C HIS A 367 16.41 0.22 -3.44
N GLU A 368 16.60 -0.76 -4.32
CA GLU A 368 17.03 -0.55 -5.70
C GLU A 368 16.05 0.35 -6.46
N ARG A 369 14.75 0.12 -6.30
CA ARG A 369 13.72 0.99 -6.88
C ARG A 369 13.85 2.42 -6.40
N MET A 370 13.95 2.67 -5.10
CA MET A 370 14.08 4.03 -4.57
C MET A 370 15.29 4.77 -5.15
N LEU A 371 16.41 4.06 -5.33
CA LEU A 371 17.60 4.62 -5.98
C LEU A 371 17.39 4.86 -7.48
N SER A 372 16.73 3.92 -8.17
CA SER A 372 16.38 4.02 -9.59
C SER A 372 15.48 5.22 -9.86
N ASP A 373 14.40 5.34 -9.08
CA ASP A 373 13.43 6.43 -9.17
C ASP A 373 14.13 7.76 -8.84
N ALA A 374 15.00 7.80 -7.81
CA ALA A 374 15.79 8.99 -7.50
C ALA A 374 16.73 9.40 -8.65
N ASN A 375 17.41 8.43 -9.28
CA ASN A 375 18.28 8.69 -10.42
C ASN A 375 17.48 9.27 -11.59
N PHE A 376 16.39 8.59 -11.95
CA PHE A 376 15.54 9.00 -13.05
C PHE A 376 14.91 10.38 -12.82
N LEU A 377 14.31 10.62 -11.64
CA LEU A 377 13.63 11.88 -11.33
C LEU A 377 14.59 13.06 -11.21
N LEU A 378 15.82 12.86 -10.71
CA LEU A 378 16.73 13.97 -10.41
C LEU A 378 17.76 14.24 -11.51
N HIS A 379 18.02 13.29 -12.41
CA HIS A 379 19.02 13.45 -13.48
C HIS A 379 18.44 13.46 -14.89
N SER A 380 17.20 13.01 -15.11
CA SER A 380 16.58 13.06 -16.44
C SER A 380 16.42 14.50 -16.95
N ASN A 381 16.44 14.65 -18.27
CA ASN A 381 16.34 15.94 -18.96
C ASN A 381 15.11 16.73 -18.47
N GLY A 382 15.23 18.05 -18.34
CA GLY A 382 14.13 18.94 -17.94
C GLY A 382 12.87 18.78 -18.78
N GLU A 383 12.98 18.41 -20.06
CA GLU A 383 11.83 18.09 -20.91
C GLU A 383 11.15 16.75 -20.55
N ILE A 384 11.93 15.73 -20.18
CA ILE A 384 11.40 14.44 -19.70
C ILE A 384 10.70 14.67 -18.37
N ARG A 385 11.30 15.44 -17.45
CA ARG A 385 10.64 15.86 -16.20
C ARG A 385 9.35 16.60 -16.50
N LYS A 386 9.36 17.62 -17.35
CA LYS A 386 8.15 18.39 -17.70
C LYS A 386 7.03 17.50 -18.29
N LYS A 387 7.35 16.55 -19.17
CA LYS A 387 6.38 15.60 -19.73
C LYS A 387 5.81 14.66 -18.67
N LEU A 388 6.64 14.11 -17.78
CA LEU A 388 6.19 13.30 -16.64
C LEU A 388 5.23 14.12 -15.75
N TRP A 389 5.63 15.34 -15.37
CA TRP A 389 4.82 16.20 -14.52
C TRP A 389 3.47 16.58 -15.15
N ILE A 390 3.44 16.94 -16.45
CA ILE A 390 2.18 17.30 -17.15
C ILE A 390 1.30 16.07 -17.42
N GLY A 391 1.90 14.96 -17.84
CA GLY A 391 1.20 13.69 -18.09
C GLY A 391 0.55 13.15 -16.82
N TYR A 392 1.30 13.17 -15.70
CA TYR A 392 0.77 12.79 -14.40
C TYR A 392 -0.22 13.84 -13.88
N LEU A 393 0.03 15.15 -13.91
CA LEU A 393 -0.95 16.15 -13.45
C LEU A 393 -2.36 15.96 -14.06
N ASN A 394 -2.47 15.58 -15.34
CA ASN A 394 -3.78 15.36 -15.98
C ASN A 394 -4.47 14.04 -15.61
N ALA A 395 -3.73 12.96 -15.37
CA ALA A 395 -4.30 11.67 -14.91
C ALA A 395 -4.50 11.63 -13.39
N PHE A 396 -3.61 12.29 -12.65
CA PHE A 396 -3.48 12.26 -11.21
C PHE A 396 -4.45 13.25 -10.54
N ASN A 397 -4.66 14.46 -11.08
CA ASN A 397 -5.58 15.47 -10.51
C ASN A 397 -7.02 14.99 -10.23
N HIS A 398 -7.45 13.87 -10.84
CA HIS A 398 -8.78 13.31 -10.63
C HIS A 398 -8.84 12.12 -9.67
N THR A 399 -7.71 11.52 -9.30
CA THR A 399 -7.70 10.22 -8.60
C THR A 399 -6.73 10.20 -7.44
N PHE A 400 -5.57 10.86 -7.57
CA PHE A 400 -4.57 10.94 -6.52
C PHE A 400 -3.98 12.34 -6.47
N GLY A 401 -3.98 13.05 -5.33
CA GLY A 401 -3.56 14.47 -5.31
C GLY A 401 -2.23 14.72 -6.03
N PRO A 402 -2.02 15.83 -6.78
CA PRO A 402 -0.98 16.06 -7.83
C PRO A 402 0.49 15.77 -7.50
N MET A 403 0.80 15.35 -6.28
CA MET A 403 2.13 15.15 -5.71
C MET A 403 2.43 13.69 -5.27
N ALA A 404 1.44 12.80 -5.21
CA ALA A 404 1.63 11.46 -4.65
C ALA A 404 2.43 10.50 -5.54
N ALA A 405 2.37 10.65 -6.86
CA ALA A 405 3.05 9.77 -7.82
C ALA A 405 4.58 9.90 -7.78
N LEU A 406 5.11 11.05 -7.36
CA LEU A 406 6.53 11.40 -7.53
C LEU A 406 7.30 11.55 -6.22
N ALA A 407 6.60 11.58 -5.08
CA ALA A 407 7.20 11.90 -3.78
C ALA A 407 6.96 10.86 -2.68
N TRP A 408 6.24 9.78 -2.99
CA TRP A 408 6.00 8.74 -2.00
C TRP A 408 7.14 7.71 -1.96
N PRO A 409 7.71 7.39 -0.79
CA PRO A 409 8.76 6.39 -0.72
C PRO A 409 8.15 5.01 -1.00
N ALA A 410 8.61 4.32 -2.05
CA ALA A 410 8.15 2.97 -2.40
C ALA A 410 8.13 2.00 -1.19
N ALA A 411 9.10 2.16 -0.28
CA ALA A 411 9.14 1.44 0.99
C ALA A 411 7.85 1.53 1.82
N LEU A 412 7.24 2.71 1.92
CA LEU A 412 6.03 2.87 2.72
C LEU A 412 4.78 2.27 2.06
N VAL A 413 4.77 2.11 0.73
CA VAL A 413 3.68 1.41 0.02
C VAL A 413 3.67 -0.07 0.42
N VAL A 414 4.82 -0.72 0.31
CA VAL A 414 4.97 -2.17 0.52
C VAL A 414 4.53 -2.59 1.93
N ILE A 415 4.85 -1.79 2.95
CA ILE A 415 4.56 -2.14 4.35
C ILE A 415 3.25 -1.53 4.87
N GLY A 416 2.71 -0.50 4.21
CA GLY A 416 1.72 0.41 4.79
C GLY A 416 0.38 0.48 4.05
N ALA A 417 0.17 -0.26 2.97
CA ALA A 417 -1.10 -0.26 2.26
C ALA A 417 -1.60 -1.72 2.12
N GLY A 418 -2.87 -1.98 2.42
CA GLY A 418 -3.47 -3.29 2.14
C GLY A 418 -4.64 -3.73 3.02
N ILE A 419 -4.84 -3.22 4.24
CA ILE A 419 -5.87 -3.77 5.15
C ILE A 419 -7.21 -2.98 5.07
N ALA A 420 -8.39 -3.60 5.23
CA ALA A 420 -9.70 -2.93 5.08
C ALA A 420 -9.88 -1.67 5.95
N ASN A 421 -9.44 -1.72 7.21
CA ASN A 421 -9.44 -0.55 8.11
C ASN A 421 -8.39 0.49 7.71
N VAL A 422 -7.44 0.10 6.88
CA VAL A 422 -6.37 0.90 6.31
C VAL A 422 -6.78 1.55 4.99
N GLY A 423 -7.78 1.04 4.26
CA GLY A 423 -8.27 1.61 3.00
C GLY A 423 -8.65 3.10 3.05
N LEU A 424 -9.23 3.57 4.16
CA LEU A 424 -9.51 5.00 4.39
C LEU A 424 -8.23 5.83 4.61
N HIS A 425 -7.19 5.21 5.18
CA HIS A 425 -5.88 5.82 5.38
C HIS A 425 -4.98 5.66 4.16
N ILE A 426 -5.22 4.72 3.24
CA ILE A 426 -4.51 4.61 1.96
C ILE A 426 -4.90 5.80 1.08
N ASP A 427 -6.20 6.13 1.02
CA ASP A 427 -6.64 7.35 0.34
C ASP A 427 -5.96 8.59 0.94
N GLN A 428 -5.88 8.71 2.27
CA GLN A 428 -5.20 9.84 2.91
C GLN A 428 -3.66 9.80 2.83
N ALA A 429 -3.06 8.61 2.76
CA ALA A 429 -1.64 8.40 2.53
C ALA A 429 -1.29 8.85 1.11
N ILE A 430 -2.08 8.46 0.12
CA ILE A 430 -1.83 8.81 -1.26
C ILE A 430 -2.27 10.27 -1.52
N ASN A 431 -3.45 10.70 -1.06
CA ASN A 431 -4.03 12.03 -1.33
C ASN A 431 -3.64 13.11 -0.31
N GLY A 432 -2.89 12.75 0.72
CA GLY A 432 -2.46 13.70 1.76
C GLY A 432 -1.70 14.87 1.15
N THR A 433 -2.22 16.07 1.37
CA THR A 433 -1.67 17.31 0.81
C THR A 433 -0.30 17.64 1.41
N THR A 434 -0.01 17.13 2.61
CA THR A 434 1.27 17.34 3.32
C THR A 434 2.00 16.03 3.63
N ALA A 435 3.34 16.09 3.70
CA ALA A 435 4.17 14.93 4.09
C ALA A 435 3.83 14.38 5.48
N MET A 436 3.31 15.22 6.38
CA MET A 436 2.92 14.84 7.73
C MET A 436 1.64 13.98 7.74
N GLU A 437 0.59 14.40 7.03
CA GLU A 437 -0.67 13.65 6.89
C GLU A 437 -0.40 12.27 6.28
N ARG A 438 0.42 12.28 5.24
CA ARG A 438 0.93 11.12 4.52
C ARG A 438 1.63 10.12 5.44
N LYS A 439 2.64 10.55 6.21
CA LYS A 439 3.35 9.70 7.18
C LYS A 439 2.44 9.21 8.32
N ALA A 440 1.49 10.04 8.78
CA ALA A 440 0.55 9.64 9.83
C ALA A 440 -0.37 8.52 9.38
N ALA A 441 -0.85 8.58 8.13
CA ALA A 441 -1.71 7.56 7.55
C ALA A 441 -1.01 6.20 7.40
N VAL A 442 0.25 6.17 6.95
CA VAL A 442 1.08 4.94 6.91
C VAL A 442 1.31 4.37 8.29
N LYS A 443 1.64 5.24 9.24
CA LYS A 443 1.87 4.82 10.62
C LYS A 443 0.63 4.12 11.17
N ALA A 444 -0.55 4.70 10.96
CA ALA A 444 -1.83 4.10 11.35
C ALA A 444 -2.07 2.75 10.64
N ALA A 445 -1.69 2.64 9.37
CA ALA A 445 -1.84 1.42 8.59
C ALA A 445 -1.01 0.25 9.12
N ILE A 446 0.27 0.49 9.40
CA ILE A 446 1.16 -0.53 9.94
C ILE A 446 0.69 -0.94 11.35
N PHE A 447 0.25 0.01 12.17
CA PHE A 447 -0.35 -0.31 13.47
C PHE A 447 -1.60 -1.19 13.33
N GLY A 448 -2.46 -0.95 12.35
CA GLY A 448 -3.60 -1.82 12.06
C GLY A 448 -3.18 -3.25 11.68
N SER A 449 -2.07 -3.41 10.96
CA SER A 449 -1.53 -4.72 10.58
C SER A 449 -1.02 -5.50 11.79
N VAL A 450 -0.31 -4.82 12.70
CA VAL A 450 0.09 -5.38 14.00
C VAL A 450 -1.14 -5.74 14.82
N ASP A 451 -2.16 -4.89 14.86
CA ASP A 451 -3.38 -5.16 15.62
C ASP A 451 -4.09 -6.44 15.16
N VAL A 452 -4.25 -6.62 13.84
CA VAL A 452 -4.80 -7.85 13.25
C VAL A 452 -4.02 -9.07 13.77
N LEU A 453 -2.68 -9.05 13.62
CA LEU A 453 -1.81 -10.18 13.97
C LEU A 453 -1.77 -10.54 15.44
N PHE A 454 -1.79 -9.55 16.32
CA PHE A 454 -1.61 -9.78 17.75
C PHE A 454 -2.96 -9.92 18.51
N ASN A 455 -4.09 -9.55 17.90
CA ASN A 455 -5.43 -9.86 18.41
C ASN A 455 -6.07 -11.11 17.76
N LEU A 456 -5.26 -11.89 17.05
CA LEU A 456 -5.66 -13.06 16.27
C LEU A 456 -6.13 -14.32 17.02
N PRO A 457 -6.06 -14.48 18.37
CA PRO A 457 -6.69 -15.63 19.04
C PRO A 457 -8.20 -15.77 18.82
N PHE A 458 -8.86 -14.75 18.26
CA PHE A 458 -10.31 -14.73 18.01
C PHE A 458 -10.70 -14.83 16.52
N LEU A 459 -9.72 -14.99 15.62
CA LEU A 459 -9.93 -15.06 14.17
C LEU A 459 -9.80 -16.51 13.65
N ARG A 460 -10.50 -16.82 12.55
CA ARG A 460 -10.56 -18.16 11.96
C ARG A 460 -9.18 -18.67 11.60
N GLY A 461 -8.34 -17.84 10.99
CA GLY A 461 -6.97 -18.17 10.53
C GLY A 461 -5.94 -18.52 11.61
N ALA A 462 -6.34 -18.60 12.89
CA ALA A 462 -5.45 -18.92 13.99
C ALA A 462 -4.92 -20.35 13.96
N VAL A 463 -5.79 -21.30 13.60
CA VAL A 463 -5.48 -22.73 13.57
C VAL A 463 -4.64 -23.03 12.34
N GLU A 464 -5.02 -22.47 11.19
CA GLU A 464 -4.33 -22.71 9.92
C GLU A 464 -2.91 -22.12 9.89
N LEU A 465 -2.65 -21.04 10.63
CA LEU A 465 -1.29 -20.51 10.82
C LEU A 465 -0.40 -21.48 11.62
N ALA A 466 -0.97 -22.13 12.64
CA ALA A 466 -0.25 -23.16 13.39
C ALA A 466 0.00 -24.41 12.53
N ASP A 467 -1.01 -24.86 11.79
CA ASP A 467 -0.89 -26.01 10.87
C ASP A 467 0.18 -25.75 9.78
N ALA A 468 0.23 -24.54 9.21
CA ALA A 468 1.22 -24.17 8.20
C ALA A 468 2.67 -24.18 8.76
N ALA A 469 2.85 -23.77 10.01
CA ALA A 469 4.15 -23.81 10.68
C ALA A 469 4.60 -25.25 10.96
N GLU A 470 3.70 -26.12 11.41
CA GLU A 470 4.01 -27.55 11.64
C GLU A 470 4.40 -28.26 10.33
N ILE A 471 3.73 -27.93 9.21
CA ILE A 471 4.09 -28.46 7.88
C ILE A 471 5.48 -27.98 7.45
N ALA A 472 5.82 -26.71 7.71
CA ALA A 472 7.13 -26.17 7.39
C ALA A 472 8.25 -26.84 8.21
N GLU A 473 8.05 -27.01 9.52
CA GLU A 473 9.00 -27.71 10.40
C GLU A 473 9.21 -29.18 9.97
N ALA A 474 8.14 -29.86 9.55
CA ALA A 474 8.21 -31.22 9.01
C ALA A 474 9.01 -31.27 7.68
N ALA A 475 8.85 -30.29 6.81
CA ALA A 475 9.61 -30.21 5.56
C ALA A 475 11.11 -29.92 5.81
N GLU A 476 11.44 -29.02 6.75
CA GLU A 476 12.83 -28.72 7.13
C GLU A 476 13.52 -29.94 7.75
N THR A 477 12.81 -30.72 8.57
CA THR A 477 13.35 -31.94 9.17
C THR A 477 13.58 -33.05 8.14
N GLU A 478 12.69 -33.21 7.16
CA GLU A 478 12.89 -34.13 6.03
C GLU A 478 14.06 -33.70 5.13
N GLU A 479 14.23 -32.41 4.84
CA GLU A 479 15.39 -31.89 4.10
C GLU A 479 16.71 -32.02 4.88
N ALA A 480 16.71 -31.84 6.20
CA ALA A 480 17.87 -32.08 7.07
C ALA A 480 18.26 -33.58 7.09
N LEU A 481 17.27 -34.49 7.09
CA LEU A 481 17.48 -35.94 6.97
C LEU A 481 18.00 -36.34 5.57
N ALA A 482 17.58 -35.65 4.51
CA ALA A 482 18.03 -35.90 3.14
C ALA A 482 19.43 -35.33 2.83
N SER A 483 19.84 -34.24 3.50
CA SER A 483 21.15 -33.60 3.34
C SER A 483 22.27 -34.22 4.19
N GLY A 484 21.94 -35.15 5.09
CA GLY A 484 22.92 -35.99 5.79
C GLY A 484 23.68 -35.30 6.93
N GLU A 485 23.19 -34.17 7.43
CA GLU A 485 23.80 -33.49 8.57
C GLU A 485 23.18 -34.01 9.88
N ALA A 486 23.92 -34.87 10.57
CA ALA A 486 23.43 -35.58 11.75
C ALA A 486 23.15 -34.64 12.94
N PRO A 487 21.95 -34.67 13.56
CA PRO A 487 21.72 -33.99 14.83
C PRO A 487 22.48 -34.74 15.94
N LYS A 488 23.29 -34.02 16.72
CA LYS A 488 23.82 -34.52 17.98
C LYS A 488 22.69 -34.52 19.01
N THR A 489 22.05 -35.66 19.19
CA THR A 489 21.21 -35.95 20.34
C THR A 489 22.07 -36.53 21.46
N ASP A 490 22.23 -35.77 22.54
CA ASP A 490 22.41 -36.31 23.87
C ASP A 490 21.37 -35.61 24.76
N ILE A 491 20.38 -36.35 25.26
CA ILE A 491 19.97 -36.35 26.67
C ILE A 491 18.99 -37.51 26.89
N GLU A 492 19.33 -38.31 27.89
CA GLU A 492 18.63 -39.44 28.47
C GLU A 492 17.17 -39.15 28.83
N SER A 493 16.33 -40.15 28.54
CA SER A 493 14.98 -40.29 29.09
C SER A 493 15.05 -41.01 30.45
N PRO A 494 14.53 -40.43 31.56
CA PRO A 494 14.22 -41.20 32.74
C PRO A 494 12.72 -41.56 32.77
N ALA A 495 12.45 -42.85 32.87
CA ALA A 495 11.13 -43.40 33.17
C ALA A 495 10.77 -43.19 34.66
N ILE A 496 9.54 -42.76 34.96
CA ILE A 496 8.90 -42.90 36.29
C ILE A 496 7.38 -43.13 36.15
N PRO A 497 6.65 -43.58 37.20
CA PRO A 497 5.86 -44.80 37.18
C PRO A 497 4.34 -44.56 37.19
N SER A 498 3.58 -45.61 36.93
CA SER A 498 2.11 -45.64 37.02
C SER A 498 1.60 -45.30 38.43
N LEU A 499 0.87 -44.20 38.54
CA LEU A 499 0.00 -43.87 39.69
C LEU A 499 -1.40 -43.55 39.17
N SER A 500 -2.34 -44.42 39.54
CA SER A 500 -3.78 -44.23 39.40
C SER A 500 -4.27 -43.18 40.40
N VAL A 501 -4.92 -42.12 39.93
CA VAL A 501 -5.75 -41.24 40.77
C VAL A 501 -7.00 -40.85 39.98
N ASP A 502 -8.15 -41.09 40.60
CA ASP A 502 -9.48 -40.78 40.09
C ASP A 502 -9.74 -39.27 39.97
N ALA A 503 -10.54 -38.94 38.95
CA ALA A 503 -11.36 -37.76 38.66
C ALA A 503 -11.37 -36.55 39.64
N GLU A 504 -11.05 -35.37 39.12
CA GLU A 504 -12.02 -34.29 38.83
C GLU A 504 -11.32 -33.12 38.11
N ALA A 505 -11.87 -32.72 36.97
CA ALA A 505 -11.36 -31.66 36.11
C ALA A 505 -11.81 -30.28 36.59
N ILE A 506 -10.89 -29.30 36.66
CA ILE A 506 -11.22 -27.87 36.78
C ILE A 506 -10.30 -27.12 35.81
N GLY A 507 -10.84 -26.69 34.67
CA GLY A 507 -10.23 -25.63 33.87
C GLY A 507 -10.41 -24.27 34.54
N PRO A 508 -9.67 -23.22 34.14
CA PRO A 508 -9.91 -21.87 34.66
C PRO A 508 -11.37 -21.49 34.39
N SER A 509 -12.04 -21.00 35.41
CA SER A 509 -13.45 -20.62 35.33
C SER A 509 -13.59 -19.29 34.58
N ASP A 510 -14.75 -19.03 33.97
CA ASP A 510 -15.09 -17.73 33.35
C ASP A 510 -14.81 -16.54 34.28
N ARG A 511 -14.88 -16.80 35.59
CA ARG A 511 -14.56 -15.87 36.67
C ARG A 511 -13.08 -15.45 36.70
N ASP A 512 -12.15 -16.35 36.37
CA ASP A 512 -10.71 -16.08 36.37
C ASP A 512 -10.30 -15.18 35.19
N ILE A 513 -11.01 -15.28 34.06
CA ILE A 513 -10.81 -14.47 32.85
C ILE A 513 -11.33 -13.04 33.05
N LEU A 514 -12.46 -12.89 33.75
CA LEU A 514 -13.12 -11.58 33.95
C LEU A 514 -12.56 -10.79 35.14
N ALA A 515 -11.91 -11.44 36.11
CA ALA A 515 -11.40 -10.78 37.33
C ALA A 515 -10.55 -9.51 37.09
N PRO A 516 -9.68 -9.41 36.05
CA PRO A 516 -8.90 -8.21 35.78
C PRO A 516 -9.69 -7.02 35.22
N PHE A 517 -10.93 -7.23 34.77
CA PHE A 517 -11.76 -6.24 34.06
C PHE A 517 -12.90 -5.68 34.91
N GLU A 518 -13.06 -6.19 36.14
CA GLU A 518 -14.08 -5.73 37.06
C GLU A 518 -13.86 -4.25 37.41
N THR A 519 -14.94 -3.49 37.37
CA THR A 519 -14.94 -2.09 37.79
C THR A 519 -15.38 -1.98 39.25
N ASN A 520 -14.79 -1.05 40.00
CA ASN A 520 -15.24 -0.70 41.35
C ASN A 520 -16.42 0.31 41.33
N GLU A 521 -17.07 0.49 40.18
CA GLU A 521 -18.22 1.39 40.03
C GLU A 521 -19.46 0.74 40.65
N VAL A 522 -20.10 1.45 41.58
CA VAL A 522 -21.35 1.01 42.22
C VAL A 522 -22.51 1.68 41.50
N LEU A 523 -23.17 0.95 40.60
CA LEU A 523 -24.33 1.43 39.82
C LEU A 523 -25.67 1.15 40.54
N ASP A 524 -25.66 1.17 41.88
CA ASP A 524 -26.84 0.91 42.71
C ASP A 524 -27.94 1.97 42.46
N GLY A 525 -29.05 1.54 41.87
CA GLY A 525 -30.23 2.37 41.61
C GLY A 525 -30.37 2.89 40.17
N GLU A 526 -29.45 2.55 39.26
CA GLU A 526 -29.63 2.75 37.82
C GLU A 526 -30.22 1.50 37.15
N PHE A 527 -31.05 1.71 36.12
CA PHE A 527 -31.67 0.62 35.37
C PHE A 527 -31.05 0.52 33.98
N PRO A 528 -30.76 -0.70 33.48
CA PRO A 528 -30.24 -0.88 32.14
C PRO A 528 -31.29 -0.47 31.11
N VAL A 529 -30.84 -0.01 29.94
CA VAL A 529 -31.74 0.40 28.85
C VAL A 529 -32.62 -0.79 28.44
N SER A 530 -33.94 -0.66 28.60
CA SER A 530 -34.92 -1.72 28.26
C SER A 530 -35.52 -1.58 26.86
N VAL A 531 -35.08 -0.58 26.08
CA VAL A 531 -35.54 -0.35 24.71
C VAL A 531 -34.81 -1.30 23.76
N GLU A 532 -35.56 -2.06 22.96
CA GLU A 532 -35.00 -2.90 21.90
C GLU A 532 -34.12 -2.08 20.96
N GLY A 533 -32.87 -2.51 20.82
CA GLY A 533 -31.87 -1.82 20.00
C GLY A 533 -30.45 -2.02 20.50
N LYS A 534 -29.52 -1.25 19.93
CA LYS A 534 -28.08 -1.38 20.17
C LYS A 534 -27.67 -1.30 21.65
N PHE A 535 -28.44 -0.60 22.48
CA PHE A 535 -28.12 -0.36 23.89
C PHE A 535 -28.91 -1.23 24.87
N GLN A 536 -29.72 -2.17 24.38
CA GLN A 536 -30.50 -3.07 25.24
C GLN A 536 -29.59 -3.77 26.26
N GLY A 537 -29.96 -3.71 27.54
CA GLY A 537 -29.22 -4.35 28.63
C GLY A 537 -27.98 -3.59 29.11
N ILE A 538 -27.75 -2.34 28.67
CA ILE A 538 -26.56 -1.55 29.02
C ILE A 538 -26.90 -0.44 30.02
N TYR A 539 -26.05 -0.28 31.02
CA TYR A 539 -26.10 0.83 31.97
C TYR A 539 -25.37 2.05 31.40
N GLN A 540 -25.98 3.22 31.55
CA GLN A 540 -25.50 4.50 31.00
C GLN A 540 -25.53 5.60 32.07
N PRO A 541 -24.60 5.58 33.03
CA PRO A 541 -24.59 6.53 34.13
C PRO A 541 -24.30 7.95 33.65
N ALA A 542 -24.80 8.94 34.40
CA ALA A 542 -24.58 10.36 34.10
C ALA A 542 -23.10 10.79 34.15
N THR A 543 -22.23 9.97 34.77
CA THR A 543 -20.77 10.12 34.82
C THR A 543 -20.08 9.77 33.50
N GLY A 544 -20.79 9.12 32.57
CA GLY A 544 -20.28 8.69 31.27
C GLY A 544 -19.78 7.24 31.25
N GLY A 545 -19.74 6.66 30.04
CA GLY A 545 -19.38 5.25 29.82
C GLY A 545 -20.58 4.34 29.58
N HIS A 546 -20.28 3.08 29.29
CA HIS A 546 -21.26 2.02 29.08
C HIS A 546 -20.85 0.81 29.91
N TYR A 547 -21.79 0.22 30.64
CA TYR A 547 -21.51 -0.90 31.53
C TYR A 547 -22.51 -2.03 31.36
N ILE A 548 -22.08 -3.24 31.67
CA ILE A 548 -22.92 -4.44 31.72
C ILE A 548 -22.73 -5.16 33.04
N THR A 549 -23.67 -6.03 33.36
CA THR A 549 -23.63 -6.92 34.53
C THR A 549 -23.48 -8.37 34.10
N ILE A 550 -22.45 -9.04 34.63
CA ILE A 550 -22.25 -10.50 34.53
C ILE A 550 -21.96 -11.01 35.95
N ASP A 551 -22.69 -12.02 36.42
CA ASP A 551 -22.55 -12.61 37.77
C ASP A 551 -22.53 -11.57 38.92
N ASP A 552 -23.45 -10.61 38.90
CA ASP A 552 -23.57 -9.51 39.86
C ASP A 552 -22.35 -8.55 39.95
N ARG A 553 -21.52 -8.49 38.89
CA ARG A 553 -20.36 -7.58 38.80
C ARG A 553 -20.45 -6.66 37.59
N PHE A 554 -19.91 -5.45 37.72
CA PHE A 554 -19.97 -4.44 36.68
C PHE A 554 -18.70 -4.40 35.84
N PHE A 555 -18.89 -4.41 34.52
CA PHE A 555 -17.82 -4.35 33.53
C PHE A 555 -18.03 -3.17 32.58
N GLN A 556 -16.97 -2.42 32.29
CA GLN A 556 -17.02 -1.37 31.28
C GLN A 556 -17.01 -2.00 29.90
N VAL A 557 -17.89 -1.54 29.00
CA VAL A 557 -18.00 -2.08 27.64
C VAL A 557 -17.89 -0.99 26.58
N ARG A 558 -17.44 -1.41 25.39
CA ARG A 558 -17.39 -0.57 24.19
C ARG A 558 -18.01 -1.31 23.02
N TYR A 559 -18.77 -0.59 22.20
CA TYR A 559 -19.32 -1.17 20.99
C TYR A 559 -18.27 -1.17 19.88
N SER A 560 -18.00 -2.34 19.30
CA SER A 560 -17.21 -2.46 18.08
C SER A 560 -18.15 -2.46 16.87
N ASN A 561 -18.00 -1.47 15.99
CA ASN A 561 -18.73 -1.42 14.73
C ASN A 561 -18.31 -2.55 13.76
N GLU A 562 -17.08 -3.06 13.91
CA GLU A 562 -16.49 -4.12 13.08
C GLU A 562 -17.08 -5.50 13.43
N LEU A 563 -17.20 -5.78 14.74
CA LEU A 563 -17.78 -7.02 15.24
C LEU A 563 -19.31 -6.97 15.36
N ARG A 564 -19.90 -5.78 15.21
CA ARG A 564 -21.31 -5.46 15.50
C ARG A 564 -21.75 -5.92 16.90
N SER A 565 -20.80 -6.00 17.84
CA SER A 565 -21.01 -6.51 19.19
C SER A 565 -20.38 -5.58 20.23
N TRP A 566 -20.78 -5.76 21.48
CA TRP A 566 -20.14 -5.11 22.61
C TRP A 566 -18.92 -5.93 23.06
N ALA A 567 -17.92 -5.26 23.63
CA ALA A 567 -16.75 -5.90 24.21
C ALA A 567 -16.38 -5.26 25.54
N ILE A 568 -16.05 -6.08 26.55
CA ILE A 568 -15.53 -5.63 27.84
C ILE A 568 -14.12 -5.06 27.64
N VAL A 569 -13.88 -3.90 28.24
CA VAL A 569 -12.61 -3.15 28.16
C VAL A 569 -12.01 -2.99 29.56
N ALA A 570 -10.69 -2.80 29.63
CA ALA A 570 -10.01 -2.57 30.90
C ALA A 570 -10.31 -1.17 31.46
N PRO A 571 -10.72 -1.02 32.73
CA PRO A 571 -11.08 0.27 33.30
C PRO A 571 -9.91 1.27 33.41
N THR A 572 -8.67 0.78 33.49
CA THR A 572 -7.46 1.62 33.54
C THR A 572 -7.03 2.13 32.16
N ASN A 573 -7.52 1.53 31.07
CA ASN A 573 -7.27 1.98 29.71
C ASN A 573 -8.49 1.69 28.80
N PRO A 574 -9.58 2.48 28.91
CA PRO A 574 -10.84 2.21 28.21
C PRO A 574 -10.75 2.34 26.67
N TYR A 575 -9.68 2.98 26.19
CA TYR A 575 -9.37 3.15 24.77
C TYR A 575 -8.30 2.17 24.27
N SER A 576 -7.90 1.20 25.12
CA SER A 576 -6.99 0.12 24.73
C SER A 576 -7.60 -0.71 23.60
N PHE A 577 -6.84 -0.88 22.53
CA PHE A 577 -7.18 -1.82 21.47
C PHE A 577 -6.88 -3.27 21.88
N PHE A 578 -6.02 -3.47 22.89
CA PHE A 578 -5.63 -4.77 23.42
C PHE A 578 -6.52 -5.22 24.58
N ARG A 579 -6.72 -6.56 24.71
CA ARG A 579 -7.45 -7.24 25.80
C ARG A 579 -8.97 -6.97 25.86
N ASN A 580 -9.63 -6.91 24.72
CA ASN A 580 -11.09 -6.73 24.67
C ASN A 580 -11.81 -8.10 24.65
N ILE A 581 -12.82 -8.30 25.51
CA ILE A 581 -13.57 -9.56 25.59
C ILE A 581 -14.96 -9.39 24.95
N PRO A 582 -15.27 -10.02 23.82
CA PRO A 582 -16.56 -9.85 23.15
C PRO A 582 -17.71 -10.50 23.95
N VAL A 583 -18.83 -9.78 24.02
CA VAL A 583 -20.02 -10.16 24.79
C VAL A 583 -21.30 -9.94 23.98
N ARG A 584 -22.33 -10.74 24.27
CA ARG A 584 -23.66 -10.64 23.65
C ARG A 584 -24.76 -10.89 24.66
N LEU A 585 -25.96 -10.39 24.38
CA LEU A 585 -27.17 -10.81 25.07
C LEU A 585 -27.59 -12.20 24.56
N ASN A 586 -27.92 -13.11 25.47
CA ASN A 586 -28.51 -14.41 25.15
C ASN A 586 -30.06 -14.33 25.08
N GLU A 587 -30.72 -15.46 24.82
CA GLU A 587 -32.19 -15.53 24.73
C GLU A 587 -32.92 -15.26 26.06
N ALA A 588 -32.20 -15.21 27.18
CA ALA A 588 -32.71 -14.91 28.51
C ALA A 588 -32.47 -13.46 28.95
N ASP A 589 -32.04 -12.58 28.03
CA ASP A 589 -31.63 -11.19 28.29
C ASP A 589 -30.42 -11.04 29.25
N GLU A 590 -29.61 -12.09 29.37
CA GLU A 590 -28.38 -12.09 30.18
C GLU A 590 -27.13 -11.91 29.29
N TRP A 591 -26.14 -11.17 29.79
CA TRP A 591 -24.88 -10.98 29.09
C TRP A 591 -23.98 -12.20 29.24
N GLU A 592 -23.58 -12.79 28.12
CA GLU A 592 -22.63 -13.90 28.09
C GLU A 592 -21.39 -13.56 27.23
N MET A 593 -20.25 -14.12 27.61
CA MET A 593 -19.08 -14.17 26.75
C MET A 593 -19.37 -15.12 25.59
N PHE A 594 -19.01 -14.72 24.37
CA PHE A 594 -19.12 -15.63 23.23
C PHE A 594 -17.78 -15.80 22.53
N SER A 595 -17.34 -17.05 22.47
CA SER A 595 -16.33 -17.50 21.51
C SER A 595 -17.08 -17.96 20.26
N ARG A 596 -16.73 -17.49 19.06
CA ARG A 596 -17.27 -18.10 17.84
C ARG A 596 -16.72 -19.51 17.72
N GLN A 597 -17.41 -20.48 18.30
CA GLN A 597 -17.14 -21.89 18.02
C GLN A 597 -17.25 -22.08 16.51
N GLY A 598 -16.13 -22.43 15.88
CA GLY A 598 -16.12 -22.89 14.50
C GLY A 598 -17.12 -24.02 14.34
N LEU A 599 -17.95 -23.97 13.29
CA LEU A 599 -18.78 -25.10 12.89
C LEU A 599 -17.87 -26.29 12.63
N LYS A 600 -17.77 -27.20 13.62
CA LYS A 600 -17.11 -28.50 13.47
C LYS A 600 -17.83 -29.27 12.36
N GLY A 601 -17.13 -29.51 11.27
CA GLY A 601 -17.62 -30.32 10.15
C GLY A 601 -17.93 -31.75 10.57
N GLY A 602 -18.99 -32.31 9.98
CA GLY A 602 -19.33 -33.73 10.03
C GLY A 602 -19.87 -34.17 8.68
N GLY A 603 -18.99 -34.62 7.78
CA GLY A 603 -19.39 -35.20 6.51
C GLY A 603 -19.86 -36.65 6.66
N LYS A 604 -21.04 -36.98 6.11
CA LYS A 604 -21.36 -38.32 5.58
C LYS A 604 -22.31 -38.19 4.38
N ASN A 605 -21.80 -38.61 3.22
CA ASN A 605 -22.46 -39.20 2.05
C ASN A 605 -23.95 -38.87 1.79
N LEU A 606 -24.24 -38.28 0.63
CA LEU A 606 -25.31 -38.76 -0.26
C LEU A 606 -25.13 -38.23 -1.69
N SER A 607 -24.88 -39.16 -2.60
CA SER A 607 -24.76 -39.00 -4.03
C SER A 607 -26.13 -38.70 -4.68
N LYS A 608 -26.24 -37.64 -5.49
CA LYS A 608 -26.79 -37.61 -6.87
C LYS A 608 -27.07 -36.17 -7.36
N PRO A 609 -26.93 -35.89 -8.67
CA PRO A 609 -27.10 -34.55 -9.24
C PRO A 609 -28.58 -34.23 -9.47
N ALA A 610 -28.99 -33.00 -9.17
CA ALA A 610 -30.32 -32.47 -9.49
C ALA A 610 -30.21 -31.38 -10.57
N THR A 611 -30.80 -31.67 -11.72
CA THR A 611 -31.11 -30.74 -12.82
C THR A 611 -31.95 -29.54 -12.37
N PRO A 612 -31.72 -28.32 -12.90
CA PRO A 612 -32.58 -27.18 -12.63
C PRO A 612 -33.81 -27.17 -13.56
N LYS A 613 -34.97 -26.78 -13.03
CA LYS A 613 -36.13 -26.30 -13.79
C LYS A 613 -36.60 -24.94 -13.24
N PRO A 614 -37.21 -24.08 -14.08
CA PRO A 614 -37.20 -22.62 -13.92
C PRO A 614 -38.52 -22.02 -13.41
N GLY A 615 -38.44 -20.77 -12.95
CA GLY A 615 -39.56 -19.85 -12.67
C GLY A 615 -39.32 -19.08 -11.36
N GLN A 616 -39.54 -17.77 -11.20
CA GLN A 616 -40.26 -16.77 -11.98
C GLN A 616 -39.62 -15.40 -11.74
N SER A 617 -39.45 -14.64 -12.83
CA SER A 617 -39.08 -13.22 -12.83
C SER A 617 -40.31 -12.35 -12.56
N THR A 618 -40.25 -11.45 -11.59
CA THR A 618 -41.21 -10.34 -11.45
C THR A 618 -40.71 -9.12 -12.23
N SER A 619 -41.49 -8.74 -13.23
CA SER A 619 -41.33 -7.56 -14.07
C SER A 619 -41.89 -6.30 -13.42
N ASN A 620 -41.25 -5.15 -13.65
CA ASN A 620 -41.85 -3.84 -13.98
C ASN A 620 -40.68 -2.89 -14.33
N SER A 621 -40.37 -2.66 -15.61
CA SER A 621 -41.00 -1.75 -16.59
C SER A 621 -40.20 -0.43 -16.72
N ALA A 622 -39.37 -0.37 -17.76
CA ALA A 622 -38.71 0.83 -18.26
C ALA A 622 -39.61 1.55 -19.31
N PRO A 623 -39.47 2.87 -19.52
CA PRO A 623 -40.32 3.66 -20.41
C PRO A 623 -39.94 3.48 -21.91
N PRO A 624 -40.89 3.74 -22.84
CA PRO A 624 -40.72 3.40 -24.25
C PRO A 624 -39.91 4.44 -25.05
N ALA A 625 -39.13 3.95 -26.02
CA ALA A 625 -38.45 4.73 -27.05
C ALA A 625 -39.42 5.21 -28.15
N PRO A 626 -39.12 6.33 -28.85
CA PRO A 626 -40.04 6.96 -29.78
C PRO A 626 -40.11 6.29 -31.16
N VAL A 627 -41.28 6.38 -31.78
CA VAL A 627 -41.67 5.77 -33.06
C VAL A 627 -41.17 6.63 -34.25
N PRO A 628 -40.75 6.03 -35.39
CA PRO A 628 -40.28 6.77 -36.57
C PRO A 628 -41.44 7.30 -37.42
N LEU A 629 -41.30 8.51 -37.96
CA LEU A 629 -42.18 9.07 -38.99
C LEU A 629 -41.53 8.93 -40.37
N GLU A 630 -42.21 8.23 -41.27
CA GLU A 630 -41.91 8.16 -42.70
C GLU A 630 -42.72 9.23 -43.49
N PRO A 631 -42.36 9.50 -44.76
CA PRO A 631 -42.34 10.84 -45.33
C PRO A 631 -43.59 11.22 -46.14
N VAL A 632 -43.84 12.53 -46.28
CA VAL A 632 -44.70 13.08 -47.34
C VAL A 632 -44.01 14.29 -47.97
N ALA A 633 -44.03 14.30 -49.31
CA ALA A 633 -43.26 15.13 -50.21
C ALA A 633 -43.92 16.49 -50.54
N SER A 634 -43.08 17.41 -51.03
CA SER A 634 -43.32 18.44 -52.05
C SER A 634 -44.45 19.47 -51.86
N THR A 635 -44.06 20.73 -51.64
CA THR A 635 -44.25 21.82 -52.64
C THR A 635 -43.37 23.02 -52.32
#